data_AF-A0A3L7TSW6-F1
#
_entry.id   AF-A0A3L7TSW6-F1
#
_cell.length_a   1.000
_cell.length_b   1.000
_cell.length_c   1.000
_cell.angle_alpha   90.00
_cell.angle_beta   90.00
_cell.angle_gamma   90.00
#
_symmetry.space_group_name_H-M   'P 1'
#
loop_
_entity.id
_entity.type
_entity.pdbx_description
1 polymer ?
#
loop_
_entity_poly.entity_id
_entity_poly.type
_entity_poly.pdbx_seq_one_letter_code
_entity_poly.pdbx_strand_id
1 'polypeptide(L)'
;MLLHNAFGAAHSSKVFSRCMADHRTISSCNNFCVSPTPVEVVETRVSPVDGAWLEVAVAVVFRHSRGGVIEFLASRRHLGAVQGGLWEFPGGKIERGESAVDAALRELAEEVGLTAKAVIAPPTPLIVVTHVEDSHCPERAVRLHAFLVEVNADAVARPIGAAEVGWMSSAQLRELAWPRANAAINAALFDWLARVSCEITTNGDHGRSCNAAH
;
A
#
# COMPACT_ATOMS: atom_id res chain seq x y z
N MET A 1 44.01 -34.03 13.20
CA MET A 1 44.81 -32.95 13.84
C MET A 1 45.06 -31.89 12.77
N LEU A 2 44.45 -30.72 12.96
CA LEU A 2 44.79 -29.39 12.44
C LEU A 2 44.97 -29.11 10.93
N LEU A 3 44.11 -28.16 10.48
CA LEU A 3 44.37 -26.96 9.67
C LEU A 3 44.82 -27.09 8.21
N HIS A 4 44.08 -26.43 7.31
CA HIS A 4 44.64 -25.39 6.44
C HIS A 4 43.55 -24.43 5.92
N ASN A 5 43.89 -23.14 5.97
CA ASN A 5 43.15 -21.97 5.48
C ASN A 5 43.00 -21.96 3.95
N ALA A 6 41.94 -21.32 3.43
CA ALA A 6 42.02 -19.99 2.77
C ALA A 6 40.93 -19.77 1.72
N PHE A 7 40.31 -18.59 1.82
CA PHE A 7 39.60 -17.75 0.86
C PHE A 7 39.58 -18.16 -0.63
N GLY A 8 38.38 -18.08 -1.22
CA GLY A 8 38.18 -17.98 -2.66
C GLY A 8 36.75 -17.58 -3.00
N ALA A 9 36.46 -16.28 -3.09
CA ALA A 9 35.22 -15.77 -3.67
C ALA A 9 35.58 -14.83 -4.82
N ALA A 10 35.37 -15.30 -6.04
CA ALA A 10 35.34 -14.48 -7.25
C ALA A 10 34.26 -15.06 -8.17
N HIS A 11 33.06 -14.47 -8.15
CA HIS A 11 32.06 -14.69 -9.19
C HIS A 11 31.94 -13.44 -10.04
N SER A 12 32.57 -13.52 -11.21
CA SER A 12 32.26 -12.73 -12.38
C SER A 12 31.16 -13.45 -13.15
N SER A 13 30.05 -12.79 -13.42
CA SER A 13 29.20 -13.11 -14.57
C SER A 13 28.52 -11.86 -15.08
N LYS A 14 29.02 -11.46 -16.25
CA LYS A 14 28.56 -10.38 -17.12
C LYS A 14 27.16 -10.69 -17.64
N VAL A 15 26.23 -9.75 -17.50
CA VAL A 15 25.19 -9.49 -18.51
C VAL A 15 25.04 -7.97 -18.62
N PHE A 16 25.74 -7.36 -19.56
CA PHE A 16 25.50 -5.99 -20.00
C PHE A 16 25.43 -6.03 -21.52
N SER A 17 24.20 -6.14 -22.05
CA SER A 17 23.96 -5.96 -23.48
C SER A 17 23.71 -4.49 -23.77
N ARG A 18 24.75 -3.89 -24.34
CA ARG A 18 24.87 -2.66 -25.11
C ARG A 18 23.62 -2.27 -25.90
N CYS A 19 23.15 -1.04 -25.70
CA CYS A 19 22.35 -0.31 -26.69
C CYS A 19 22.91 1.12 -26.79
N MET A 20 23.72 1.39 -27.82
CA MET A 20 24.07 2.74 -28.27
C MET A 20 24.23 2.69 -29.78
N ALA A 21 23.27 3.29 -30.48
CA ALA A 21 23.44 4.16 -31.65
C ALA A 21 22.04 4.43 -32.23
N ASP A 22 21.50 5.64 -32.09
CA ASP A 22 21.51 6.61 -33.19
C ASP A 22 20.92 7.96 -32.77
N HIS A 23 21.42 9.02 -33.38
CA HIS A 23 21.03 10.41 -33.13
C HIS A 23 19.68 10.77 -33.76
N ARG A 24 18.82 11.44 -32.97
CA ARG A 24 17.82 12.49 -33.30
C ARG A 24 16.35 12.19 -32.91
N THR A 25 15.81 13.17 -32.17
CA THR A 25 14.42 13.65 -32.06
C THR A 25 13.34 12.77 -31.39
N ILE A 26 12.93 13.27 -30.20
CA ILE A 26 11.57 13.36 -29.62
C ILE A 26 10.70 12.09 -29.67
N SER A 27 10.45 11.47 -28.52
CA SER A 27 9.10 11.43 -27.92
C SER A 27 9.12 10.75 -26.55
N SER A 28 8.37 11.34 -25.64
CA SER A 28 8.03 10.92 -24.29
C SER A 28 7.75 9.42 -24.14
N CYS A 29 8.58 8.73 -23.35
CA CYS A 29 8.22 7.50 -22.65
C CYS A 29 8.91 7.55 -21.29
N ASN A 30 8.28 8.21 -20.32
CA ASN A 30 8.72 8.15 -18.93
C ASN A 30 8.35 6.77 -18.40
N ASN A 31 9.32 5.87 -18.44
CA ASN A 31 9.23 4.53 -17.87
C ASN A 31 9.31 4.67 -16.34
N PHE A 32 8.16 4.80 -15.68
CA PHE A 32 8.07 4.92 -14.22
C PHE A 32 8.25 3.54 -13.57
N CYS A 33 9.50 3.06 -13.54
CA CYS A 33 9.86 1.87 -12.77
C CYS A 33 10.13 2.30 -11.33
N VAL A 34 9.09 2.32 -10.50
CA VAL A 34 9.25 2.42 -9.06
C VAL A 34 9.83 1.09 -8.59
N SER A 35 11.10 1.08 -8.17
CA SER A 35 11.69 -0.11 -7.55
C SER A 35 10.98 -0.38 -6.22
N PRO A 36 10.47 -1.60 -5.96
CA PRO A 36 9.80 -1.89 -4.70
C PRO A 36 10.78 -1.73 -3.54
N THR A 37 10.51 -0.78 -2.65
CA THR A 37 11.22 -0.67 -1.37
C THR A 37 10.96 -1.93 -0.55
N PRO A 38 11.93 -2.42 0.24
CA PRO A 38 11.69 -3.55 1.14
C PRO A 38 10.49 -3.23 2.04
N VAL A 39 9.50 -4.12 2.06
CA VAL A 39 8.34 -4.02 2.95
C VAL A 39 8.85 -4.21 4.37
N GLU A 40 8.84 -3.15 5.17
CA GLU A 40 9.22 -3.23 6.56
C GLU A 40 8.07 -3.91 7.33
N VAL A 41 8.31 -5.13 7.81
CA VAL A 41 7.35 -5.82 8.69
C VAL A 41 7.48 -5.19 10.06
N VAL A 42 6.47 -4.43 10.48
CA VAL A 42 6.43 -3.88 11.83
C VAL A 42 5.94 -4.98 12.78
N GLU A 43 6.86 -5.83 13.22
CA GLU A 43 6.60 -6.86 14.22
C GLU A 43 6.41 -6.23 15.59
N THR A 44 5.15 -6.08 16.00
CA THR A 44 4.88 -5.84 17.42
C THR A 44 5.06 -7.19 18.12
N ARG A 45 5.88 -7.26 19.19
CA ARG A 45 6.17 -8.51 19.93
C ARG A 45 4.93 -9.06 20.65
N VAL A 46 3.97 -9.57 19.91
CA VAL A 46 2.73 -10.13 20.43
C VAL A 46 2.47 -11.43 19.70
N SER A 47 2.28 -12.51 20.45
CA SER A 47 2.04 -13.85 19.92
C SER A 47 0.56 -14.23 20.11
N PRO A 48 -0.06 -14.93 19.16
CA PRO A 48 -1.42 -15.43 19.29
C PRO A 48 -1.54 -16.41 20.46
N VAL A 49 -2.64 -16.32 21.22
CA VAL A 49 -2.92 -17.20 22.38
C VAL A 49 -3.06 -18.67 21.96
N ASP A 50 -3.63 -18.94 20.78
CA ASP A 50 -3.81 -20.29 20.21
C ASP A 50 -2.83 -20.62 19.07
N GLY A 51 -1.78 -19.81 18.87
CA GLY A 51 -0.74 -20.06 17.86
C GLY A 51 -1.11 -19.73 16.41
N ALA A 52 -2.38 -19.43 16.10
CA ALA A 52 -2.84 -19.12 14.74
C ALA A 52 -3.11 -17.62 14.53
N TRP A 53 -2.58 -17.08 13.44
CA TRP A 53 -2.91 -15.74 12.96
C TRP A 53 -4.13 -15.81 12.04
N LEU A 54 -5.08 -14.89 12.23
CA LEU A 54 -6.06 -14.60 11.20
C LEU A 54 -5.40 -13.72 10.13
N GLU A 55 -5.17 -14.30 8.95
CA GLU A 55 -4.57 -13.61 7.81
C GLU A 55 -5.65 -12.78 7.07
N VAL A 56 -5.40 -11.48 6.95
CA VAL A 56 -6.32 -10.50 6.36
C VAL A 56 -5.57 -9.67 5.32
N ALA A 57 -6.19 -9.48 4.15
CA ALA A 57 -5.70 -8.60 3.12
C ALA A 57 -6.43 -7.25 3.17
N VAL A 58 -5.70 -6.15 2.96
CA VAL A 58 -6.23 -4.79 3.02
C VAL A 58 -5.84 -4.02 1.75
N ALA A 59 -6.84 -3.45 1.08
CA ALA A 59 -6.66 -2.63 -0.11
C ALA A 59 -6.70 -1.14 0.26
N VAL A 60 -5.53 -0.49 0.31
CA VAL A 60 -5.42 0.96 0.43
C VAL A 60 -5.56 1.56 -0.98
N VAL A 61 -6.80 1.79 -1.38
CA VAL A 61 -7.12 2.25 -2.73
C VAL A 61 -6.95 3.77 -2.84
N PHE A 62 -6.27 4.21 -3.89
CA PHE A 62 -6.12 5.63 -4.20
C PHE A 62 -6.36 5.91 -5.68
N ARG A 63 -6.71 7.16 -5.98
CA ARG A 63 -6.83 7.68 -7.34
C ARG A 63 -6.32 9.10 -7.42
N HIS A 64 -5.90 9.51 -8.61
CA HIS A 64 -5.68 10.91 -8.93
C HIS A 64 -6.99 11.52 -9.42
N SER A 65 -7.57 12.44 -8.66
CA SER A 65 -8.76 13.17 -9.12
C SER A 65 -8.40 14.04 -10.33
N ARG A 66 -9.42 14.46 -11.10
CA ARG A 66 -9.21 15.36 -12.25
C ARG A 66 -8.56 16.70 -11.87
N GLY A 67 -8.63 17.08 -10.60
CA GLY A 67 -7.97 18.27 -10.06
C GLY A 67 -6.51 18.05 -9.65
N GLY A 68 -5.95 16.87 -9.89
CA GLY A 68 -4.57 16.52 -9.51
C GLY A 68 -4.38 16.17 -8.03
N VAL A 69 -5.47 16.01 -7.27
CA VAL A 69 -5.44 15.66 -5.84
C VAL A 69 -5.52 14.15 -5.70
N ILE A 70 -4.71 13.56 -4.82
CA ILE A 70 -4.81 12.15 -4.45
C ILE A 70 -5.97 11.97 -3.45
N GLU A 71 -6.90 11.10 -3.81
CA GLU A 71 -8.02 10.70 -2.97
C GLU A 71 -7.91 9.22 -2.62
N PHE A 72 -8.34 8.86 -1.41
CA PHE A 72 -8.32 7.51 -0.88
C PHE A 72 -9.73 6.99 -0.66
N LEU A 73 -9.94 5.72 -0.95
CA LEU A 73 -11.21 5.08 -0.64
C LEU A 73 -11.22 4.65 0.82
N ALA A 74 -12.25 5.06 1.56
CA ALA A 74 -12.56 4.53 2.88
C ALA A 74 -14.00 4.01 2.88
N SER A 75 -14.25 2.99 3.68
CA SER A 75 -15.57 2.39 3.88
C SER A 75 -15.94 2.44 5.36
N ARG A 76 -17.22 2.59 5.67
CA ARG A 76 -17.72 2.63 7.04
C ARG A 76 -18.40 1.32 7.39
N ARG A 77 -18.00 0.73 8.51
CA ARG A 77 -18.57 -0.52 9.02
C ARG A 77 -20.04 -0.34 9.38
N HIS A 78 -20.86 -1.34 9.08
CA HIS A 78 -22.23 -1.42 9.62
C HIS A 78 -22.20 -1.37 11.15
N LEU A 79 -23.19 -0.71 11.77
CA LEU A 79 -23.24 -0.55 13.23
C LEU A 79 -23.27 -1.89 13.99
N GLY A 80 -23.84 -2.94 13.39
CA GLY A 80 -23.88 -4.29 13.98
C GLY A 80 -22.61 -5.12 13.79
N ALA A 81 -21.60 -4.61 13.06
CA ALA A 81 -20.33 -5.30 12.88
C ALA A 81 -19.42 -5.14 14.11
N VAL A 82 -18.38 -5.97 14.20
CA VAL A 82 -17.30 -5.77 15.19
C VAL A 82 -16.69 -4.39 14.95
N GLN A 83 -16.62 -3.57 16.00
CA GLN A 83 -16.20 -2.16 15.92
C GLN A 83 -17.04 -1.34 14.91
N GLY A 84 -18.34 -1.61 14.85
CA GLY A 84 -19.28 -0.96 13.94
C GLY A 84 -19.29 0.57 14.02
N GLY A 85 -19.51 1.22 12.86
CA GLY A 85 -19.53 2.67 12.73
C GLY A 85 -18.16 3.34 12.56
N LEU A 86 -17.05 2.62 12.77
CA LEU A 86 -15.70 3.08 12.41
C LEU A 86 -15.45 3.00 10.90
N TRP A 87 -14.48 3.79 10.43
CA TRP A 87 -13.99 3.74 9.06
C TRP A 87 -12.84 2.77 8.92
N GLU A 88 -12.77 2.11 7.76
CA GLU A 88 -11.71 1.18 7.41
C GLU A 88 -11.41 1.18 5.91
N PHE A 89 -10.23 0.67 5.56
CA PHE A 89 -9.91 0.35 4.18
C PHE A 89 -10.61 -0.97 3.81
N PRO A 90 -11.08 -1.11 2.55
CA PRO A 90 -11.64 -2.37 2.08
C PRO A 90 -10.68 -3.53 2.30
N GLY A 91 -11.20 -4.68 2.71
CA GLY A 91 -10.36 -5.81 3.02
C GLY A 91 -11.06 -6.90 3.81
N GLY A 92 -10.45 -8.07 3.82
CA GLY A 92 -11.08 -9.26 4.38
C GLY A 92 -10.12 -10.42 4.49
N LYS A 93 -10.67 -11.55 4.92
CA LYS A 93 -9.90 -12.74 5.24
C LYS A 93 -9.28 -13.33 3.96
N ILE A 94 -8.02 -13.75 4.07
CA ILE A 94 -7.36 -14.50 3.00
C ILE A 94 -7.90 -15.93 3.00
N GLU A 95 -8.46 -16.38 1.87
CA GLU A 95 -8.99 -17.73 1.73
C GLU A 95 -7.89 -18.78 1.46
N ARG A 96 -8.23 -20.06 1.65
CA ARG A 96 -7.25 -21.14 1.49
C ARG A 96 -6.83 -21.26 0.02
N GLY A 97 -5.53 -21.09 -0.21
CA GLY A 97 -4.95 -21.19 -1.56
C GLY A 97 -4.99 -19.89 -2.35
N GLU A 98 -5.51 -18.81 -1.75
CA GLU A 98 -5.54 -17.47 -2.32
C GLU A 98 -4.28 -16.68 -1.91
N SER A 99 -3.76 -15.83 -2.80
CA SER A 99 -2.70 -14.89 -2.43
C SER A 99 -3.29 -13.67 -1.69
N ALA A 100 -2.48 -13.00 -0.87
CA ALA A 100 -2.94 -11.78 -0.18
C ALA A 100 -3.36 -10.67 -1.16
N VAL A 101 -2.73 -10.60 -2.34
CA VAL A 101 -3.10 -9.66 -3.40
C VAL A 101 -4.44 -10.03 -4.02
N ASP A 102 -4.65 -11.31 -4.33
CA ASP A 102 -5.92 -11.78 -4.91
C ASP A 102 -7.08 -11.56 -3.93
N ALA A 103 -6.86 -11.84 -2.64
CA ALA A 103 -7.81 -11.56 -1.57
C ALA A 103 -8.16 -10.07 -1.51
N ALA A 104 -7.16 -9.17 -1.53
CA ALA A 104 -7.40 -7.72 -1.53
C ALA A 104 -8.26 -7.27 -2.72
N LEU A 105 -8.00 -7.82 -3.92
CA LEU A 105 -8.74 -7.47 -5.13
C LEU A 105 -10.16 -8.07 -5.16
N ARG A 106 -10.34 -9.28 -4.62
CA ARG A 106 -11.66 -9.90 -4.45
C ARG A 106 -12.52 -9.09 -3.49
N GLU A 107 -12.02 -8.80 -2.30
CA GLU A 107 -12.73 -8.01 -1.28
C GLU A 107 -13.07 -6.61 -1.82
N LEU A 108 -12.17 -5.99 -2.57
CA LEU A 108 -12.44 -4.72 -3.22
C LEU A 108 -13.62 -4.78 -4.20
N ALA A 109 -13.78 -5.90 -4.92
CA ALA A 109 -14.92 -6.10 -5.80
C ALA A 109 -16.21 -6.39 -5.01
N GLU A 110 -16.13 -7.18 -3.95
CA GLU A 110 -17.27 -7.63 -3.14
C GLU A 110 -17.83 -6.51 -2.25
N GLU A 111 -16.96 -5.75 -1.58
CA GLU A 111 -17.37 -4.73 -0.61
C GLU A 111 -17.74 -3.41 -1.27
N VAL A 112 -16.98 -3.02 -2.31
CA VAL A 112 -17.09 -1.67 -2.90
C VAL A 112 -17.36 -1.63 -4.41
N GLY A 113 -17.46 -2.80 -5.06
CA GLY A 113 -17.79 -2.91 -6.48
C GLY A 113 -16.67 -2.51 -7.45
N LEU A 114 -15.45 -2.30 -6.96
CA LEU A 114 -14.31 -1.94 -7.80
C LEU A 114 -13.61 -3.22 -8.29
N THR A 115 -13.82 -3.54 -9.56
CA THR A 115 -13.22 -4.72 -10.20
C THR A 115 -11.80 -4.45 -10.72
N ALA A 116 -11.08 -5.51 -11.11
CA ALA A 116 -9.75 -5.43 -11.70
C ALA A 116 -9.65 -4.48 -12.92
N LYS A 117 -10.75 -4.20 -13.63
CA LYS A 117 -10.77 -3.22 -14.74
C LYS A 117 -10.54 -1.78 -14.28
N ALA A 118 -10.86 -1.47 -13.03
CA ALA A 118 -10.64 -0.16 -12.45
C ALA A 118 -9.18 0.04 -12.02
N VAL A 119 -8.43 -1.05 -11.79
CA VAL A 119 -7.04 -1.04 -11.32
C VAL A 119 -6.12 -0.78 -12.51
N ILE A 120 -5.19 0.17 -12.36
CA ILE A 120 -4.33 0.63 -13.48
C ILE A 120 -2.87 0.16 -13.38
N ALA A 121 -2.48 -0.39 -12.23
CA ALA A 121 -1.17 -0.99 -12.00
C ALA A 121 -1.27 -2.16 -11.01
N PRO A 122 -0.33 -3.12 -11.02
CA PRO A 122 -0.29 -4.19 -10.02
C PRO A 122 -0.27 -3.62 -8.59
N PRO A 123 -1.06 -4.18 -7.64
CA PRO A 123 -1.02 -3.76 -6.25
C PRO A 123 0.39 -3.82 -5.68
N THR A 124 0.79 -2.74 -5.00
CA THR A 124 2.13 -2.61 -4.43
C THR A 124 2.07 -2.85 -2.93
N PRO A 125 2.90 -3.73 -2.36
CA PRO A 125 2.94 -3.94 -0.91
C PRO A 125 3.25 -2.64 -0.16
N LEU A 126 2.45 -2.34 0.87
CA LEU A 126 2.64 -1.18 1.75
C LEU A 126 3.31 -1.58 3.07
N ILE A 127 2.67 -2.47 3.82
CA ILE A 127 3.10 -2.89 5.15
C ILE A 127 2.42 -4.21 5.54
N VAL A 128 3.07 -5.00 6.39
CA VAL A 128 2.43 -6.11 7.11
C VAL A 128 2.37 -5.76 8.59
N VAL A 129 1.17 -5.80 9.18
CA VAL A 129 0.91 -5.42 10.58
C VAL A 129 0.35 -6.61 11.34
N THR A 130 0.96 -6.94 12.48
CA THR A 130 0.40 -7.89 13.44
C THR A 130 -0.28 -7.13 14.57
N HIS A 131 -1.53 -7.47 14.90
CA HIS A 131 -2.29 -6.86 15.98
C HIS A 131 -2.97 -7.94 16.82
N VAL A 132 -2.97 -7.77 18.14
CA VAL A 132 -3.71 -8.60 19.09
C VAL A 132 -4.51 -7.64 19.97
N GLU A 133 -5.81 -7.89 20.11
CA GLU A 133 -6.69 -7.02 20.87
C GLU A 133 -6.58 -7.33 22.38
N ASP A 134 -6.11 -6.35 23.17
CA ASP A 134 -5.80 -6.53 24.60
C ASP A 134 -7.03 -6.58 25.53
N SER A 135 -8.25 -6.31 25.02
CA SER A 135 -9.41 -6.01 25.88
C SER A 135 -10.59 -6.97 25.65
N HIS A 136 -10.86 -7.84 26.64
CA HIS A 136 -12.09 -8.63 26.84
C HIS A 136 -12.54 -9.62 25.74
N CYS A 137 -11.85 -9.71 24.60
CA CYS A 137 -12.05 -10.75 23.60
C CYS A 137 -10.68 -11.30 23.14
N PRO A 138 -10.08 -12.27 23.87
CA PRO A 138 -8.68 -12.70 23.72
C PRO A 138 -8.38 -13.52 22.45
N GLU A 139 -9.32 -13.66 21.51
CA GLU A 139 -9.28 -14.69 20.47
C GLU A 139 -8.86 -14.18 19.08
N ARG A 140 -8.51 -12.90 18.90
CA ARG A 140 -8.24 -12.36 17.55
C ARG A 140 -6.87 -11.70 17.46
N ALA A 141 -5.87 -12.55 17.22
CA ALA A 141 -4.60 -12.14 16.65
C ALA A 141 -4.75 -12.05 15.12
N VAL A 142 -4.62 -10.85 14.57
CA VAL A 142 -4.76 -10.59 13.13
C VAL A 142 -3.42 -10.19 12.53
N ARG A 143 -3.15 -10.68 11.33
CA ARG A 143 -2.04 -10.23 10.50
C ARG A 143 -2.62 -9.61 9.23
N LEU A 144 -2.39 -8.31 9.10
CA LEU A 144 -2.94 -7.46 8.04
C LEU A 144 -1.85 -7.25 6.98
N HIS A 145 -2.11 -7.70 5.76
CA HIS A 145 -1.27 -7.46 4.59
C HIS A 145 -1.86 -6.30 3.80
N ALA A 146 -1.28 -5.12 3.92
CA ALA A 146 -1.79 -3.92 3.26
C ALA A 146 -1.08 -3.66 1.93
N PHE A 147 -1.86 -3.35 0.90
CA PHE A 147 -1.38 -3.03 -0.45
C PHE A 147 -1.93 -1.68 -0.90
N LEU A 148 -1.08 -0.88 -1.56
CA LEU A 148 -1.52 0.26 -2.33
C LEU A 148 -2.12 -0.22 -3.65
N VAL A 149 -3.32 0.26 -3.96
CA VAL A 149 -4.04 -0.08 -5.19
C VAL A 149 -4.41 1.22 -5.91
N GLU A 150 -3.78 1.45 -7.06
CA GLU A 150 -4.10 2.61 -7.89
C GLU A 150 -5.26 2.28 -8.83
N VAL A 151 -6.27 3.15 -8.87
CA VAL A 151 -7.41 3.01 -9.77
C VAL A 151 -7.60 4.23 -10.65
N ASN A 152 -8.38 4.05 -11.72
CA ASN A 152 -8.74 5.12 -12.64
C ASN A 152 -9.41 6.30 -11.90
N ALA A 153 -9.16 7.52 -12.38
CA ALA A 153 -9.72 8.75 -11.81
C ALA A 153 -11.25 8.78 -11.76
N ASP A 154 -11.91 8.06 -12.68
CA ASP A 154 -13.36 7.94 -12.81
C ASP A 154 -13.93 6.69 -12.14
N ALA A 155 -13.13 5.95 -11.37
CA ALA A 155 -13.58 4.78 -10.62
C ALA A 155 -14.71 5.16 -9.65
N VAL A 156 -15.82 4.41 -9.74
CA VAL A 156 -17.01 4.60 -8.92
C VAL A 156 -17.12 3.45 -7.92
N ALA A 157 -16.90 3.75 -6.64
CA ALA A 157 -17.15 2.83 -5.54
C ALA A 157 -18.62 2.89 -5.10
N ARG A 158 -19.15 1.77 -4.62
CA ARG A 158 -20.53 1.64 -4.10
C ARG A 158 -20.53 0.86 -2.79
N PRO A 159 -21.36 1.19 -1.81
CA PRO A 159 -21.40 0.45 -0.56
C PRO A 159 -22.17 -0.87 -0.77
N ILE A 160 -21.49 -1.94 -1.18
CA ILE A 160 -22.10 -3.26 -1.39
C ILE A 160 -22.06 -4.07 -0.09
N GLY A 161 -20.89 -4.16 0.54
CA GLY A 161 -20.67 -4.84 1.83
C GLY A 161 -20.46 -3.88 3.01
N ALA A 162 -20.43 -2.57 2.76
CA ALA A 162 -20.23 -1.53 3.76
C ALA A 162 -21.50 -0.68 3.96
N ALA A 163 -21.58 0.03 5.09
CA ALA A 163 -22.68 0.98 5.33
C ALA A 163 -22.56 2.23 4.46
N GLU A 164 -21.33 2.68 4.23
CA GLU A 164 -20.99 3.89 3.51
C GLU A 164 -19.62 3.70 2.85
N VAL A 165 -19.39 4.34 1.70
CA VAL A 165 -18.08 4.43 1.06
C VAL A 165 -17.86 5.86 0.59
N GLY A 166 -16.62 6.33 0.67
CA GLY A 166 -16.29 7.68 0.28
C GLY A 166 -14.85 7.83 -0.18
N TRP A 167 -14.67 8.70 -1.16
CA TRP A 167 -13.35 9.18 -1.58
C TRP A 167 -12.96 10.35 -0.68
N MET A 168 -11.84 10.20 0.01
CA MET A 168 -11.37 11.11 1.04
C MET A 168 -10.03 11.70 0.63
N SER A 169 -9.86 13.00 0.79
CA SER A 169 -8.54 13.62 0.75
C SER A 169 -7.67 13.13 1.91
N SER A 170 -6.35 13.31 1.81
CA SER A 170 -5.43 12.99 2.92
C SER A 170 -5.74 13.78 4.20
N ALA A 171 -6.33 14.98 4.09
CA ALA A 171 -6.78 15.77 5.24
C ALA A 171 -7.99 15.11 5.91
N GLN A 172 -9.03 14.78 5.14
CA GLN A 172 -10.24 14.10 5.67
C GLN A 172 -9.89 12.75 6.29
N LEU A 173 -8.97 11.99 5.68
CA LEU A 173 -8.55 10.69 6.17
C LEU A 173 -7.98 10.74 7.60
N ARG A 174 -7.30 11.85 7.96
CA ARG A 174 -6.75 12.07 9.32
C ARG A 174 -7.83 12.32 10.37
N GLU A 175 -9.01 12.77 9.96
CA GLU A 175 -10.12 13.10 10.85
C GLU A 175 -11.05 11.91 11.10
N LEU A 176 -10.93 10.83 10.31
CA LEU A 176 -11.76 9.65 10.48
C LEU A 176 -11.40 8.87 11.75
N ALA A 177 -12.42 8.26 12.36
CA ALA A 177 -12.24 7.33 13.47
C ALA A 177 -11.92 5.93 12.93
N TRP A 178 -10.74 5.42 13.29
CA TRP A 178 -10.20 4.14 12.81
C TRP A 178 -10.11 3.08 13.92
N PRO A 179 -10.22 1.79 13.59
CA PRO A 179 -9.78 0.71 14.47
C PRO A 179 -8.32 0.89 14.87
N ARG A 180 -7.95 0.45 16.09
CA ARG A 180 -6.56 0.52 16.58
C ARG A 180 -5.58 -0.20 15.65
N ALA A 181 -6.02 -1.30 15.03
CA ALA A 181 -5.20 -2.09 14.10
C ALA A 181 -4.78 -1.30 12.85
N ASN A 182 -5.54 -0.27 12.45
CA ASN A 182 -5.23 0.55 11.27
C ASN A 182 -4.17 1.63 11.56
N ALA A 183 -3.78 1.86 12.82
CA ALA A 183 -2.85 2.94 13.18
C ALA A 183 -1.51 2.83 12.42
N ALA A 184 -0.92 1.64 12.34
CA ALA A 184 0.33 1.41 11.62
C ALA A 184 0.16 1.53 10.09
N ILE A 185 -0.98 1.09 9.54
CA ILE A 185 -1.30 1.25 8.11
C ILE A 185 -1.42 2.74 7.75
N ASN A 186 -2.15 3.50 8.57
CA ASN A 186 -2.32 4.94 8.38
C ASN A 186 -0.97 5.68 8.45
N ALA A 187 -0.12 5.33 9.41
CA ALA A 187 1.23 5.90 9.50
C ALA A 187 2.05 5.62 8.24
N ALA A 188 2.12 4.34 7.80
CA ALA A 188 2.82 3.95 6.60
C ALA A 188 2.28 4.65 5.33
N LEU A 189 0.96 4.82 5.24
CA LEU A 189 0.31 5.54 4.15
C LEU A 189 0.72 7.01 4.12
N PHE A 190 0.71 7.71 5.26
CA PHE A 190 1.10 9.11 5.30
C PHE A 190 2.59 9.33 5.03
N ASP A 191 3.44 8.40 5.43
CA ASP A 191 4.86 8.41 5.08
C ASP A 191 5.07 8.20 3.58
N TRP A 192 4.32 7.28 2.97
CA TRP A 192 4.32 7.09 1.52
C TRP A 192 3.87 8.36 0.78
N LEU A 193 2.78 8.98 1.21
CA LEU A 193 2.27 10.25 0.65
C LEU A 193 3.32 11.37 0.70
N ALA A 194 4.04 11.49 1.82
CA ALA A 194 5.08 12.50 1.99
C ALA A 194 6.24 12.31 0.99
N ARG A 195 6.63 11.05 0.72
CA ARG A 195 7.67 10.72 -0.26
C ARG A 195 7.24 11.08 -1.69
N VAL A 196 6.05 10.65 -2.10
CA VAL A 196 5.52 10.92 -3.45
C VAL A 196 5.33 12.42 -3.70
N SER A 197 4.91 13.18 -2.68
CA SER A 197 4.75 14.63 -2.80
C SER A 197 6.09 15.37 -2.97
N CYS A 198 7.17 14.86 -2.34
CA CYS A 198 8.52 15.44 -2.44
C CYS A 198 9.18 15.17 -3.81
N GLU A 199 8.92 14.00 -4.40
CA GLU A 199 9.44 13.64 -5.73
C GLU A 199 8.84 14.50 -6.85
N ILE A 200 7.58 14.92 -6.70
CA ILE A 200 6.92 15.84 -7.65
C ILE A 200 7.55 17.24 -7.58
N THR A 201 7.87 17.75 -6.39
CA THR A 201 8.45 19.09 -6.22
C THR A 201 9.90 19.15 -6.69
N THR A 202 10.69 18.10 -6.45
CA THR A 202 12.10 18.02 -6.86
C THR A 202 12.29 17.82 -8.37
N ASN A 203 11.40 17.08 -9.03
CA ASN A 203 11.43 16.97 -10.50
C ASN A 203 10.83 18.20 -11.22
N GLY A 204 10.05 19.02 -10.52
CA GLY A 204 9.44 20.25 -11.06
C GLY A 204 10.33 21.50 -11.00
N ASP A 205 11.49 21.47 -10.32
CA ASP A 205 12.29 22.67 -10.01
C ASP A 205 13.69 22.70 -10.64
N HIS A 206 13.87 22.10 -11.82
CA HIS A 206 15.08 22.28 -12.65
C HIS A 206 15.18 23.69 -13.28
N GLY A 207 14.67 24.73 -12.63
CA GLY A 207 14.49 26.05 -13.25
C GLY A 207 14.54 27.28 -12.34
N ARG A 208 14.87 27.17 -11.05
CA ARG A 208 15.15 28.35 -10.21
C ARG A 208 16.55 28.28 -9.63
N SER A 209 17.49 28.87 -10.37
CA SER A 209 18.77 29.27 -9.80
C SER A 209 18.50 30.17 -8.59
N CYS A 210 18.91 29.73 -7.40
CA CYS A 210 19.17 30.62 -6.28
C CYS A 210 20.21 31.66 -6.70
N ASN A 211 19.77 32.84 -7.15
CA ASN A 211 20.61 34.02 -7.09
C ASN A 211 20.65 34.46 -5.64
N ALA A 212 21.76 34.13 -4.98
CA ALA A 212 22.19 34.84 -3.79
C ALA A 212 22.39 36.32 -4.15
N ALA A 213 21.62 37.20 -3.52
CA ALA A 213 21.87 38.63 -3.55
C ALA A 213 21.52 39.24 -2.18
N HIS A 214 22.61 39.64 -1.51
CA HIS A 214 22.77 40.58 -0.39
C HIS A 214 22.39 40.14 1.02
#